data_AF-A0AA96DGH8-F1
#
_entry.id   AF-A0AA96DGH8-F1
#
_cell.length_a   1.000
_cell.length_b   1.000
_cell.length_c   1.000
_cell.angle_alpha   90.00
_cell.angle_beta   90.00
_cell.angle_gamma   90.00
#
_symmetry.space_group_name_H-M   'P 1'
#
loop_
_entity.id
_entity.type
_entity.pdbx_description
1 polymer ?
#
loop_
_entity_poly.entity_id
_entity_poly.type
_entity_poly.pdbx_seq_one_letter_code
_entity_poly.pdbx_strand_id
1 'polypeptide(L)'
;MNNLNIKDPVCGMNVSETSKFSTTNDKKEYYFCSKNCLDKFERNPSQYLNEEKNHEHLEHNHLEEPHTHKIIKQNIKYTCPMHPEIIRDKPGDCPKCGMALEPMGVIDKKEEENTDELDYMTKRFWISTVLAIPLFILAMLADLSENILPSSLSMSTIQYIEFFLATPIVLWGGWNFYVKAYYSVINKSLNMFTLIGLGVIVAWIFSVIALFFPTLFSYKFTR
;
A
#
# COMPACT_ATOMS: atom_id res chain seq x y z
N MET A 1 46.55 9.39 15.12
CA MET A 1 45.32 8.75 15.63
C MET A 1 44.85 7.81 14.52
N ASN A 2 45.09 6.51 14.69
CA ASN A 2 44.98 5.49 13.63
C ASN A 2 43.52 5.15 13.36
N ASN A 3 42.97 5.65 12.24
CA ASN A 3 41.70 5.16 11.69
C ASN A 3 41.99 3.93 10.81
N LEU A 4 42.20 2.77 11.45
CA LEU A 4 42.07 1.50 10.75
C LEU A 4 40.57 1.28 10.50
N ASN A 5 40.18 1.48 9.24
CA ASN A 5 38.81 1.38 8.76
C ASN A 5 38.42 -0.09 8.64
N ILE A 6 38.30 -0.78 9.77
CA ILE A 6 37.93 -2.19 9.82
C ILE A 6 36.43 -2.29 9.59
N LYS A 7 36.03 -3.17 8.67
CA LYS A 7 34.63 -3.39 8.34
C LYS A 7 34.18 -4.75 8.83
N ASP A 8 32.96 -4.79 9.35
CA ASP A 8 32.25 -6.02 9.65
C ASP A 8 31.95 -6.75 8.31
N PRO A 9 32.47 -7.98 8.10
CA PRO A 9 32.31 -8.70 6.84
C PRO A 9 30.88 -9.21 6.58
N VAL A 10 29.98 -9.14 7.56
CA VAL A 10 28.58 -9.57 7.42
C VAL A 10 27.67 -8.43 6.97
N CYS A 11 27.95 -7.19 7.39
CA CYS A 11 27.06 -6.04 7.14
C CYS A 11 27.75 -4.81 6.54
N GLY A 12 29.08 -4.80 6.46
CA GLY A 12 29.86 -3.68 5.92
C GLY A 12 29.98 -2.46 6.84
N MET A 13 29.52 -2.55 8.09
CA MET A 13 29.59 -1.46 9.06
C MET A 13 31.03 -1.27 9.59
N ASN A 14 31.46 -0.02 9.79
CA ASN A 14 32.77 0.26 10.38
C ASN A 14 32.80 -0.14 11.86
N VAL A 15 33.85 -0.85 12.25
CA VAL A 15 34.09 -1.36 13.60
C VAL A 15 35.52 -1.02 14.04
N SER A 16 35.75 -0.96 15.35
CA SER A 16 37.08 -0.74 15.92
C SER A 16 37.73 -2.06 16.37
N GLU A 17 39.08 -2.10 16.43
CA GLU A 17 39.86 -3.23 16.96
C GLU A 17 39.54 -3.56 18.43
N THR A 18 38.86 -2.66 19.13
CA THR A 18 38.40 -2.82 20.51
C THR A 18 36.98 -3.39 20.63
N SER A 19 36.37 -3.84 19.53
CA SER A 19 35.01 -4.36 19.58
C SER A 19 34.91 -5.60 20.48
N LYS A 20 33.81 -5.71 21.24
CA LYS A 20 33.56 -6.83 22.14
C LYS A 20 33.33 -8.16 21.39
N PHE A 21 33.05 -8.11 20.09
CA PHE A 21 32.67 -9.24 19.27
C PHE A 21 33.74 -9.43 18.19
N SER A 22 34.69 -10.33 18.44
CA SER A 22 35.72 -10.72 17.47
C SER A 22 35.86 -12.24 17.38
N THR A 23 36.35 -12.73 16.25
CA THR A 23 36.69 -14.15 16.05
C THR A 23 37.91 -14.30 15.16
N THR A 24 38.65 -15.39 15.35
CA THR A 24 39.87 -15.67 14.57
C THR A 24 39.60 -16.80 13.60
N ASN A 25 39.73 -16.53 12.29
CA ASN A 25 39.57 -17.54 11.23
C ASN A 25 40.73 -17.44 10.23
N ASP A 26 41.33 -18.58 9.85
CA ASP A 26 42.48 -18.68 8.94
C ASP A 26 43.64 -17.70 9.23
N LYS A 27 43.98 -17.53 10.52
CA LYS A 27 45.04 -16.62 11.04
C LYS A 27 44.75 -15.11 10.84
N LYS A 28 43.50 -14.73 10.56
CA LYS A 28 43.04 -13.33 10.52
C LYS A 28 41.96 -13.10 11.57
N GLU A 29 42.05 -12.00 12.30
CA GLU A 29 41.05 -11.59 13.29
C GLU A 29 39.98 -10.73 12.60
N TYR A 30 38.71 -11.08 12.82
CA TYR A 30 37.54 -10.39 12.29
C TYR A 30 36.77 -9.75 13.45
N TYR A 31 36.31 -8.53 13.25
CA TYR A 31 35.57 -7.74 14.23
C TYR A 31 34.15 -7.50 13.74
N PHE A 32 33.17 -7.51 14.65
CA PHE A 32 31.75 -7.44 14.31
C PHE A 32 31.03 -6.34 15.10
N CYS A 33 30.02 -5.73 14.47
CA CYS A 33 29.24 -4.65 15.08
C CYS A 33 28.27 -5.16 16.15
N SER A 34 27.88 -6.44 16.09
CA SER A 34 26.89 -7.04 16.98
C SER A 34 27.06 -8.54 17.12
N LYS A 35 26.49 -9.11 18.19
CA LYS A 35 26.41 -10.57 18.40
C LYS A 35 25.74 -11.30 17.23
N ASN A 36 24.72 -10.68 16.60
CA ASN A 36 24.04 -11.28 15.46
C ASN A 36 24.95 -11.42 14.22
N CYS A 37 25.88 -10.49 14.01
CA CYS A 37 26.86 -10.58 12.92
C CYS A 37 27.88 -11.67 13.20
N LEU A 38 28.39 -11.74 14.44
CA LEU A 38 29.28 -12.81 14.90
C LEU A 38 28.63 -14.19 14.69
N ASP A 39 27.41 -14.40 15.19
CA ASP A 39 26.69 -15.67 15.08
C ASP A 39 26.40 -16.07 13.62
N LYS A 40 26.24 -15.10 12.69
CA LYS A 40 26.08 -15.37 11.26
C LYS A 40 27.40 -15.80 10.62
N PHE A 41 28.49 -15.11 10.97
CA PHE A 41 29.82 -15.43 10.47
C PHE A 41 30.29 -16.81 10.95
N GLU A 42 30.11 -17.14 12.24
CA GLU A 42 30.48 -18.45 12.79
C GLU A 42 29.70 -19.60 12.15
N ARG A 43 28.44 -19.37 11.76
CA ARG A 43 27.62 -20.39 11.11
C ARG A 43 28.09 -20.74 9.70
N ASN A 44 28.49 -19.75 8.91
CA ASN A 44 28.95 -19.95 7.53
C ASN A 44 30.06 -18.93 7.15
N PRO A 45 31.31 -19.13 7.60
CA PRO A 45 32.39 -18.17 7.35
C PRO A 45 32.70 -18.01 5.85
N SER A 46 32.67 -19.11 5.09
CA SER A 46 33.02 -19.14 3.66
C SER A 46 32.16 -18.24 2.78
N GLN A 47 30.93 -17.92 3.19
CA GLN A 47 30.05 -17.00 2.47
C GLN A 47 30.55 -15.55 2.53
N TYR A 48 31.23 -15.18 3.62
CA TYR A 48 31.69 -13.82 3.89
C TYR A 48 33.20 -13.64 3.64
N LEU A 49 33.93 -14.75 3.49
CA LEU A 49 35.36 -14.75 3.18
C LEU A 49 35.63 -14.68 1.66
N ASN A 50 34.64 -15.01 0.82
CA ASN A 50 34.73 -14.93 -0.63
C ASN A 50 34.21 -13.57 -1.15
N GLU A 51 34.89 -12.48 -0.77
CA GLU A 51 34.64 -11.13 -1.30
C GLU A 51 35.92 -10.53 -1.88
N GLU A 52 36.44 -11.14 -2.95
CA GLU A 52 37.11 -10.36 -4.01
C GLU A 52 36.16 -10.21 -5.20
N LYS A 53 35.01 -9.56 -4.96
CA LYS A 53 34.39 -8.64 -5.90
C LYS A 53 33.66 -7.57 -5.09
N ASN A 54 34.45 -6.66 -4.53
CA ASN A 54 33.99 -5.28 -4.49
C ASN A 54 33.56 -4.93 -5.91
N HIS A 55 32.32 -4.49 -6.07
CA HIS A 55 31.88 -3.76 -7.25
C HIS A 55 32.71 -2.47 -7.33
N GLU A 56 33.93 -2.58 -7.86
CA GLU A 56 34.62 -1.50 -8.52
C GLU A 56 34.05 -1.44 -9.94
N HIS A 57 33.48 -0.31 -10.30
CA HIS A 57 33.24 0.04 -11.70
C HIS A 57 34.60 0.20 -12.37
N LEU A 58 35.20 -0.91 -12.78
CA LEU A 58 36.23 -0.90 -13.79
C LEU A 58 35.55 -0.64 -15.13
N GLU A 59 35.96 0.47 -15.75
CA GLU A 59 35.77 0.75 -17.16
C GLU A 59 36.29 -0.44 -17.97
N HIS A 60 35.38 -1.37 -18.25
CA HIS A 60 35.57 -2.36 -19.29
C HIS A 60 34.88 -1.80 -20.52
N ASN A 61 35.67 -1.45 -21.53
CA ASN A 61 35.20 -1.21 -22.89
C ASN A 61 34.45 -2.46 -23.36
N HIS A 62 33.15 -2.49 -23.09
CA HIS A 62 32.25 -3.34 -23.81
C HIS A 62 32.08 -2.69 -25.18
N LEU A 63 32.73 -3.28 -26.19
CA LEU A 63 32.07 -3.37 -27.48
C LEU A 63 30.68 -3.94 -27.18
N GLU A 64 29.67 -3.12 -27.43
CA GLU A 64 28.26 -3.39 -27.16
C GLU A 64 27.82 -4.64 -27.95
N GLU A 65 28.09 -5.82 -27.42
CA GLU A 65 27.29 -6.98 -27.75
C GLU A 65 26.08 -6.95 -26.81
N PRO A 66 24.85 -6.91 -27.35
CA PRO A 66 23.66 -6.87 -26.54
C PRO A 66 23.56 -8.21 -25.83
N HIS A 67 24.06 -8.27 -24.60
CA HIS A 67 23.67 -9.30 -23.64
C HIS A 67 22.19 -9.11 -23.40
N THR A 68 21.43 -9.71 -24.30
CA THR A 68 20.02 -9.95 -24.20
C THR A 68 19.89 -10.79 -22.94
N HIS A 69 19.60 -10.16 -21.81
CA HIS A 69 18.94 -10.84 -20.71
C HIS A 69 17.61 -11.31 -21.31
N LYS A 70 17.66 -12.50 -21.90
CA LYS A 70 16.50 -13.27 -22.27
C LYS A 70 15.80 -13.54 -20.95
N ILE A 71 14.88 -12.65 -20.59
CA ILE A 71 13.91 -12.82 -19.53
C ILE A 71 13.34 -14.21 -19.80
N ILE A 72 13.76 -15.18 -18.99
CA ILE A 72 13.06 -16.44 -18.98
C ILE A 72 11.67 -16.02 -18.54
N LYS A 73 10.68 -16.22 -19.41
CA LYS A 73 9.25 -16.23 -19.08
C LYS A 73 9.04 -17.35 -18.06
N GLN A 74 9.64 -17.22 -16.88
CA GLN A 74 9.41 -18.11 -15.76
C GLN A 74 7.99 -17.78 -15.33
N ASN A 75 7.19 -18.83 -15.23
CA ASN A 75 5.81 -18.78 -14.80
C ASN A 75 5.70 -17.96 -13.49
N ILE A 76 5.44 -16.65 -13.59
CA ILE A 76 5.32 -15.75 -12.44
C ILE A 76 4.08 -16.22 -11.70
N LYS A 77 4.31 -16.80 -10.54
CA LYS A 77 3.24 -17.18 -9.64
C LYS A 77 2.89 -15.99 -8.76
N TYR A 78 1.61 -15.75 -8.59
CA TYR A 78 1.05 -14.69 -7.77
C TYR A 78 0.47 -15.30 -6.49
N THR A 79 0.73 -14.66 -5.35
CA THR A 79 0.25 -15.11 -4.04
C THR A 79 -0.49 -14.00 -3.32
N CYS A 80 -1.41 -14.37 -2.41
CA CYS A 80 -2.08 -13.40 -1.57
C CYS A 80 -1.25 -13.16 -0.30
N PRO A 81 -0.95 -11.89 0.08
CA PRO A 81 -0.15 -11.60 1.27
C PRO A 81 -0.78 -12.13 2.57
N MET A 82 -2.10 -12.32 2.58
CA MET A 82 -2.83 -12.85 3.74
C MET A 82 -3.15 -14.35 3.66
N HIS A 83 -3.05 -14.95 2.48
CA HIS A 83 -3.33 -16.36 2.24
C HIS A 83 -2.21 -16.95 1.37
N PRO A 84 -1.00 -17.17 1.92
CA PRO A 84 0.16 -17.65 1.16
C PRO A 84 -0.08 -18.99 0.46
N GLU A 85 -1.04 -19.78 0.94
CA GLU A 85 -1.47 -21.03 0.33
C GLU A 85 -2.17 -20.85 -1.03
N ILE A 86 -2.58 -19.62 -1.38
CA ILE A 86 -3.19 -19.31 -2.67
C ILE A 86 -2.09 -18.89 -3.63
N ILE A 87 -1.80 -19.76 -4.57
CA ILE A 87 -0.81 -19.52 -5.62
C ILE A 87 -1.51 -19.64 -6.97
N ARG A 88 -1.42 -18.60 -7.80
CA ARG A 88 -2.02 -18.57 -9.15
C ARG A 88 -1.00 -18.16 -10.20
N ASP A 89 -1.18 -18.64 -11.43
CA ASP A 89 -0.30 -18.28 -12.55
C ASP A 89 -0.68 -16.94 -13.22
N LYS A 90 -1.69 -16.22 -12.70
CA LYS A 90 -2.19 -14.96 -13.26
C LYS A 90 -2.47 -13.93 -12.16
N PRO A 91 -2.32 -12.62 -12.46
CA PRO A 91 -2.78 -11.56 -11.57
C PRO A 91 -4.31 -11.58 -11.44
N GLY A 92 -4.81 -11.02 -10.34
CA GLY A 92 -6.25 -10.93 -10.06
C GLY A 92 -6.54 -10.91 -8.57
N ASP A 93 -7.82 -11.05 -8.20
CA ASP A 93 -8.24 -11.04 -6.80
C ASP A 93 -8.15 -12.44 -6.16
N CYS A 94 -7.76 -12.44 -4.90
CA CYS A 94 -7.77 -13.60 -4.02
C CYS A 94 -9.21 -14.09 -3.80
N PRO A 95 -9.53 -15.38 -4.04
CA PRO A 95 -10.87 -15.92 -3.86
C PRO A 95 -11.32 -15.97 -2.39
N LYS A 96 -10.37 -15.93 -1.43
CA LYS A 96 -10.67 -15.95 0.01
C LYS A 96 -10.90 -14.56 0.60
N CYS A 97 -10.11 -13.55 0.24
CA CYS A 97 -10.24 -12.23 0.87
C CYS A 97 -10.45 -11.07 -0.10
N GLY A 98 -10.46 -11.31 -1.41
CA GLY A 98 -10.64 -10.26 -2.42
C GLY A 98 -9.48 -9.27 -2.52
N MET A 99 -8.33 -9.53 -1.88
CA MET A 99 -7.11 -8.73 -2.09
C MET A 99 -6.44 -9.09 -3.41
N ALA A 100 -5.80 -8.10 -4.04
CA ALA A 100 -5.00 -8.33 -5.24
C ALA A 100 -3.84 -9.30 -4.93
N LEU A 101 -3.56 -10.19 -5.86
CA LEU A 101 -2.44 -11.13 -5.74
C LEU A 101 -1.13 -10.44 -6.14
N GLU A 102 -0.10 -10.61 -5.32
CA GLU A 102 1.23 -10.06 -5.53
C GLU A 102 2.15 -11.10 -6.19
N PRO A 103 3.03 -10.70 -7.12
CA PRO A 103 3.97 -11.62 -7.76
C PRO A 103 4.99 -12.18 -6.76
N MET A 104 5.24 -13.48 -6.82
CA MET A 104 6.26 -14.16 -6.04
C MET A 104 7.63 -13.98 -6.70
N GLY A 105 8.47 -13.12 -6.13
CA GLY A 105 9.86 -12.91 -6.56
C GLY A 105 10.22 -11.44 -6.75
N VAL A 106 11.52 -11.15 -6.93
CA VAL A 106 12.00 -9.82 -7.29
C VAL A 106 11.87 -9.68 -8.80
N ILE A 107 10.76 -9.12 -9.24
CA ILE A 107 10.59 -8.66 -10.62
C ILE A 107 11.07 -7.21 -10.63
N ASP A 108 11.99 -6.85 -11.53
CA ASP A 108 12.29 -5.45 -11.82
C ASP A 108 10.99 -4.79 -12.25
N LYS A 109 10.42 -3.99 -11.33
CA LYS A 109 9.08 -3.36 -11.42
C LYS A 109 8.89 -2.40 -12.60
N LYS A 110 9.78 -2.38 -13.59
CA LYS A 110 9.77 -1.38 -14.66
C LYS A 110 8.90 -1.71 -15.85
N GLU A 111 8.51 -2.95 -16.08
CA GLU A 111 7.64 -3.28 -17.21
C GLU A 111 6.61 -4.34 -16.78
N GLU A 112 5.32 -4.01 -16.95
CA GLU A 112 4.14 -4.88 -16.85
C GLU A 112 3.40 -5.04 -15.49
N GLU A 113 3.54 -4.14 -14.52
CA GLU A 113 2.42 -3.92 -13.58
C GLU A 113 1.41 -3.03 -14.32
N ASN A 114 0.35 -3.64 -14.89
CA ASN A 114 -0.69 -3.04 -15.75
C ASN A 114 -0.84 -1.52 -15.55
N THR A 115 -0.19 -0.73 -16.42
CA THR A 115 -0.34 0.74 -16.47
C THR A 115 -1.81 1.16 -16.50
N ASP A 116 -2.64 0.30 -17.09
CA ASP A 116 -4.07 0.50 -17.27
C ASP A 116 -4.86 0.38 -15.95
N GLU A 117 -4.49 -0.52 -15.03
CA GLU A 117 -5.21 -0.67 -13.76
C GLU A 117 -4.90 0.49 -12.81
N LEU A 118 -3.61 0.85 -12.71
CA LEU A 118 -3.18 1.95 -11.87
C LEU A 118 -3.80 3.26 -12.36
N ASP A 119 -3.73 3.54 -13.66
CA ASP A 119 -4.32 4.73 -14.26
C ASP A 119 -5.84 4.76 -14.11
N TYR A 120 -6.52 3.62 -14.25
CA TYR A 120 -7.96 3.53 -14.00
C TYR A 120 -8.31 3.85 -12.53
N MET A 121 -7.54 3.33 -11.56
CA MET A 121 -7.75 3.64 -10.15
C MET A 121 -7.43 5.10 -9.81
N THR A 122 -6.36 5.66 -10.38
CA THR A 122 -5.96 7.06 -10.20
C THR A 122 -7.00 8.01 -10.77
N LYS A 123 -7.56 7.73 -11.95
CA LYS A 123 -8.65 8.52 -12.54
C LYS A 123 -9.89 8.51 -11.66
N ARG A 124 -10.29 7.35 -11.15
CA ARG A 124 -11.46 7.22 -10.25
C ARG A 124 -11.26 7.97 -8.95
N PHE A 125 -10.05 7.91 -8.39
CA PHE A 125 -9.65 8.69 -7.22
C PHE A 125 -9.78 10.18 -7.49
N TRP A 126 -9.13 10.69 -8.55
CA TRP A 126 -9.16 12.12 -8.86
C TRP A 126 -10.54 12.66 -9.18
N ILE A 127 -11.35 11.92 -9.94
CA ILE A 127 -12.74 12.31 -10.23
C ILE A 127 -13.56 12.41 -8.93
N SER A 128 -13.40 11.43 -8.04
CA SER A 128 -14.09 11.41 -6.74
C SER A 128 -13.62 12.55 -5.84
N THR A 129 -12.32 12.84 -5.82
CA THR A 129 -11.73 13.95 -5.04
C THR A 129 -12.23 15.31 -5.52
N VAL A 130 -12.27 15.52 -6.83
CA VAL A 130 -12.76 16.78 -7.42
C VAL A 130 -14.22 17.02 -7.08
N LEU A 131 -15.05 15.98 -7.01
CA LEU A 131 -16.45 16.09 -6.56
C LEU A 131 -16.58 16.23 -5.04
N ALA A 132 -15.69 15.59 -4.28
CA ALA A 132 -15.71 15.61 -2.81
C ALA A 132 -15.32 16.97 -2.24
N ILE A 133 -14.43 17.72 -2.90
CA ILE A 133 -13.99 19.04 -2.43
C ILE A 133 -15.18 20.03 -2.34
N PRO A 134 -15.96 20.27 -3.40
CA PRO A 134 -17.15 21.12 -3.33
C PRO A 134 -18.18 20.62 -2.31
N LEU A 135 -18.40 19.30 -2.23
CA LEU A 135 -19.29 18.69 -1.24
C LEU A 135 -18.85 19.05 0.19
N PHE A 136 -17.56 18.86 0.50
CA PHE A 136 -17.01 19.14 1.82
C PHE A 136 -17.10 20.62 2.19
N ILE A 137 -16.75 21.50 1.24
CA ILE A 137 -16.86 22.94 1.43
C ILE A 137 -18.32 23.32 1.72
N LEU A 138 -19.26 22.81 0.93
CA LEU A 138 -20.68 23.12 1.07
C LEU A 138 -21.24 22.63 2.42
N ALA A 139 -20.88 21.41 2.85
CA ALA A 139 -21.29 20.88 4.16
C ALA A 139 -20.72 21.71 5.33
N MET A 140 -19.43 22.06 5.29
CA MET A 140 -18.81 22.90 6.33
C MET A 140 -19.38 24.33 6.35
N LEU A 141 -19.68 24.93 5.19
CA LEU A 141 -20.29 26.25 5.12
C LEU A 141 -21.73 26.24 5.66
N ALA A 142 -22.49 25.19 5.39
CA ALA A 142 -23.86 25.04 5.88
C ALA A 142 -23.91 24.96 7.42
N ASP A 143 -22.96 24.26 8.05
CA ASP A 143 -22.90 24.14 9.52
C ASP A 143 -22.27 25.37 10.21
N LEU A 144 -21.27 26.02 9.58
CA LEU A 144 -20.51 27.09 10.23
C LEU A 144 -21.14 28.49 10.07
N SER A 145 -22.10 28.66 9.15
CA SER A 145 -22.54 30.01 8.78
C SER A 145 -24.04 30.15 8.45
N GLU A 146 -24.83 30.43 9.48
CA GLU A 146 -26.19 30.99 9.29
C GLU A 146 -26.17 32.39 8.63
N ASN A 147 -25.01 33.08 8.59
CA ASN A 147 -24.90 34.49 8.15
C ASN A 147 -24.31 34.72 6.74
N ILE A 148 -23.68 33.73 6.11
CA ILE A 148 -23.04 33.89 4.77
C ILE A 148 -23.93 33.33 3.65
N LEU A 149 -24.90 32.49 3.97
CA LEU A 149 -25.84 31.94 3.00
C LEU A 149 -26.83 33.01 2.53
N PRO A 150 -26.97 33.25 1.21
CA PRO A 150 -28.00 34.13 0.70
C PRO A 150 -29.37 33.54 1.09
N SER A 151 -30.30 34.38 1.54
CA SER A 151 -31.69 34.03 1.90
C SER A 151 -32.50 33.36 0.77
N SER A 152 -31.90 33.24 -0.43
CA SER A 152 -32.44 32.54 -1.59
C SER A 152 -32.16 31.02 -1.59
N LEU A 153 -31.23 30.50 -0.79
CA LEU A 153 -30.99 29.06 -0.67
C LEU A 153 -31.67 28.50 0.58
N SER A 154 -32.77 27.78 0.38
CA SER A 154 -33.40 27.00 1.44
C SER A 154 -32.49 25.84 1.86
N MET A 155 -32.46 25.53 3.16
CA MET A 155 -31.73 24.39 3.72
C MET A 155 -32.03 23.07 2.99
N SER A 156 -33.28 22.89 2.54
CA SER A 156 -33.66 21.70 1.76
C SER A 156 -32.95 21.64 0.40
N THR A 157 -32.72 22.78 -0.26
CA THR A 157 -32.02 22.82 -1.56
C THR A 157 -30.56 22.40 -1.43
N ILE A 158 -29.90 22.82 -0.33
CA ILE A 158 -28.52 22.45 0.00
C ILE A 158 -28.41 20.93 0.17
N GLN A 159 -29.33 20.32 0.93
CA GLN A 159 -29.35 18.87 1.14
C GLN A 159 -29.56 18.08 -0.16
N TYR A 160 -30.38 18.58 -1.08
CA TYR A 160 -30.51 17.96 -2.41
C TYR A 160 -29.20 18.05 -3.20
N ILE A 161 -28.53 19.20 -3.20
CA ILE A 161 -27.24 19.38 -3.87
C ILE A 161 -26.19 18.42 -3.28
N GLU A 162 -26.10 18.32 -1.95
CA GLU A 162 -25.21 17.38 -1.27
C GLU A 162 -25.48 15.94 -1.69
N PHE A 163 -26.76 15.54 -1.73
CA PHE A 163 -27.15 14.20 -2.16
C PHE A 163 -26.71 13.91 -3.60
N PHE A 164 -26.91 14.84 -4.53
CA PHE A 164 -26.50 14.68 -5.93
C PHE A 164 -24.98 14.62 -6.11
N LEU A 165 -24.20 15.37 -5.32
CA LEU A 165 -22.74 15.31 -5.35
C LEU A 165 -22.20 14.05 -4.67
N ALA A 166 -22.78 13.64 -3.54
CA ALA A 166 -22.33 12.49 -2.76
C ALA A 166 -22.62 11.16 -3.46
N THR A 167 -23.75 11.05 -4.17
CA THR A 167 -24.19 9.80 -4.82
C THR A 167 -23.17 9.21 -5.81
N PRO A 168 -22.62 9.95 -6.80
CA PRO A 168 -21.59 9.42 -7.68
C PRO A 168 -20.28 9.10 -6.94
N ILE A 169 -19.91 9.87 -5.92
CA ILE A 169 -18.71 9.60 -5.11
C ILE A 169 -18.85 8.26 -4.37
N VAL A 170 -19.99 8.06 -3.71
CA VAL A 170 -20.28 6.86 -2.91
C VAL A 170 -20.48 5.64 -3.82
N LEU A 171 -21.45 5.70 -4.74
CA LEU A 171 -21.84 4.54 -5.55
C LEU A 171 -20.80 4.20 -6.62
N TRP A 172 -20.33 5.21 -7.35
CA TRP A 172 -19.32 4.98 -8.38
C TRP A 172 -17.91 5.01 -7.78
N GLY A 173 -17.48 6.03 -7.05
CA GLY A 173 -16.12 6.06 -6.47
C GLY A 173 -15.85 4.87 -5.52
N GLY A 174 -16.83 4.49 -4.70
CA GLY A 174 -16.70 3.44 -3.69
C GLY A 174 -16.83 1.99 -4.18
N TRP A 175 -17.21 1.75 -5.44
CA TRP A 175 -17.62 0.42 -5.93
C TRP A 175 -16.63 -0.72 -5.62
N ASN A 176 -15.33 -0.48 -5.84
CA ASN A 176 -14.30 -1.49 -5.60
C ASN A 176 -14.22 -1.91 -4.12
N PHE A 177 -14.46 -0.98 -3.20
CA PHE A 177 -14.49 -1.28 -1.78
C PHE A 177 -15.69 -2.13 -1.42
N TYR A 178 -16.86 -1.91 -2.05
CA TYR A 178 -18.07 -2.70 -1.78
C TYR A 178 -17.94 -4.13 -2.28
N VAL A 179 -17.38 -4.34 -3.47
CA VAL A 179 -17.12 -5.68 -4.00
C VAL A 179 -16.18 -6.44 -3.06
N LYS A 180 -15.07 -5.82 -2.64
CA LYS A 180 -14.11 -6.43 -1.71
C LYS A 180 -14.70 -6.66 -0.31
N ALA A 181 -15.51 -5.73 0.19
CA ALA A 181 -16.24 -5.87 1.45
C ALA A 181 -17.18 -7.07 1.41
N TYR A 182 -17.93 -7.26 0.33
CA TYR A 182 -18.83 -8.39 0.16
C TYR A 182 -18.11 -9.73 0.21
N TYR A 183 -17.00 -9.88 -0.53
CA TYR A 183 -16.16 -11.09 -0.48
C TYR A 183 -15.59 -11.35 0.92
N SER A 184 -15.13 -10.30 1.60
CA SER A 184 -14.56 -10.38 2.94
C SER A 184 -15.61 -10.79 4.00
N VAL A 185 -16.88 -10.37 3.84
CA VAL A 185 -17.99 -10.80 4.70
C VAL A 185 -18.36 -12.27 4.45
N ILE A 186 -18.51 -12.69 3.19
CA ILE A 186 -18.87 -14.08 2.85
C ILE A 186 -17.82 -15.06 3.36
N ASN A 187 -16.54 -14.74 3.15
CA ASN A 187 -15.44 -15.60 3.54
C ASN A 187 -15.04 -15.46 5.01
N LYS A 188 -15.80 -14.69 5.80
CA LYS A 188 -15.59 -14.43 7.24
C LYS A 188 -14.19 -13.90 7.59
N SER A 189 -13.51 -13.28 6.62
CA SER A 189 -12.17 -12.70 6.79
C SER A 189 -12.28 -11.18 6.84
N LEU A 190 -12.77 -10.63 7.97
CA LEU A 190 -13.04 -9.20 8.16
C LEU A 190 -11.76 -8.36 8.01
N ASN A 191 -11.79 -7.40 7.08
CA ASN A 191 -10.65 -6.53 6.75
C ASN A 191 -11.06 -5.05 6.72
N MET A 192 -10.09 -4.15 6.54
CA MET A 192 -10.31 -2.70 6.39
C MET A 192 -11.41 -2.35 5.38
N PHE A 193 -11.49 -3.08 4.25
CA PHE A 193 -12.51 -2.85 3.23
C PHE A 193 -13.93 -3.07 3.74
N THR A 194 -14.15 -4.02 4.65
CA THR A 194 -15.49 -4.24 5.24
C THR A 194 -15.93 -3.09 6.12
N LEU A 195 -15.00 -2.56 6.92
CA LEU A 195 -15.27 -1.41 7.79
C LEU A 195 -15.65 -0.18 6.96
N ILE A 196 -14.85 0.14 5.94
CA ILE A 196 -15.08 1.29 5.07
C ILE A 196 -16.36 1.10 4.25
N GLY A 197 -16.51 -0.07 3.62
CA GLY A 197 -17.66 -0.36 2.78
C GLY A 197 -18.98 -0.27 3.54
N LEU A 198 -19.06 -0.90 4.71
CA LEU A 198 -20.25 -0.86 5.56
C LEU A 198 -20.50 0.55 6.10
N GLY A 199 -19.49 1.22 6.64
CA GLY A 199 -19.62 2.55 7.22
C GLY A 199 -20.15 3.57 6.22
N VAL A 200 -19.58 3.61 5.01
CA VAL A 200 -19.99 4.56 3.96
C VAL A 200 -21.39 4.24 3.43
N ILE A 201 -21.74 2.96 3.21
CA ILE A 201 -23.08 2.57 2.76
C ILE A 201 -24.14 2.93 3.80
N VAL A 202 -23.91 2.60 5.08
CA VAL A 202 -24.87 2.89 6.15
C VAL A 202 -25.06 4.38 6.31
N ALA A 203 -23.98 5.17 6.28
CA ALA A 203 -24.07 6.63 6.34
C ALA A 203 -24.87 7.20 5.15
N TRP A 204 -24.60 6.74 3.93
CA TRP A 204 -25.31 7.21 2.75
C TRP A 204 -26.81 6.84 2.77
N ILE A 205 -27.15 5.59 3.12
CA ILE A 205 -28.54 5.14 3.26
C ILE A 205 -29.27 5.99 4.32
N PHE A 206 -28.62 6.23 5.46
CA PHE A 206 -29.18 7.08 6.51
C PHE A 206 -29.47 8.49 5.98
N SER A 207 -28.53 9.11 5.26
CA SER A 207 -28.73 10.44 4.66
C SER A 207 -29.86 10.45 3.63
N VAL A 208 -30.01 9.40 2.82
CA VAL A 208 -31.13 9.26 1.87
C VAL A 208 -32.46 9.19 2.61
N ILE A 209 -32.55 8.38 3.67
CA ILE A 209 -33.78 8.27 4.47
C ILE A 209 -34.11 9.62 5.13
N ALA A 210 -33.11 10.31 5.66
CA ALA A 210 -33.29 11.64 6.26
C ALA A 210 -33.80 12.68 5.25
N LEU A 211 -33.32 12.64 4.01
CA LEU A 211 -33.74 13.56 2.95
C LEU A 211 -35.19 13.32 2.48
N PHE A 212 -35.56 12.06 2.23
CA PHE A 212 -36.88 11.73 1.67
C PHE A 212 -37.98 11.55 2.71
N PHE A 213 -37.62 11.19 3.94
CA PHE A 213 -38.55 10.94 5.04
C PHE A 213 -38.21 11.78 6.28
N PRO A 214 -38.20 13.12 6.19
CA PRO A 214 -37.85 13.99 7.32
C PRO A 214 -38.82 13.82 8.51
N THR A 215 -40.07 13.46 8.25
CA THR A 215 -41.10 13.21 9.25
C THR A 215 -40.83 12.00 10.15
N LEU A 216 -40.01 11.04 9.70
CA LEU A 216 -39.58 9.90 10.53
C LEU A 216 -38.61 10.32 11.64
N PHE A 217 -38.00 11.49 11.54
CA PHE A 217 -37.09 12.01 12.57
C PHE A 217 -37.75 13.07 13.46
N SER A 218 -38.82 13.72 12.98
CA SER A 218 -39.57 14.74 13.71
C SER A 218 -40.33 14.19 14.93
N TYR A 219 -40.63 12.88 15.00
CA TYR A 219 -41.39 12.31 16.13
C TYR A 219 -40.57 12.18 17.43
N LYS A 220 -39.26 12.44 17.40
CA LYS A 220 -38.35 12.13 18.50
C LYS A 220 -37.64 13.33 19.16
N PHE A 221 -37.94 14.56 18.73
CA PHE A 221 -37.38 15.79 19.31
C PHE A 221 -38.47 16.63 20.00
N THR A 222 -39.12 16.05 21.01
CA THR A 222 -39.91 16.82 22.00
C THR A 222 -39.60 16.29 23.39
N ARG A 223 -38.37 16.54 23.87
CA ARG A 223 -38.06 16.61 25.29
C ARG A 223 -36.77 17.36 25.53
#